data_AF-A0A6P5XRS9-F1
#
_entry.id   AF-A0A6P5XRS9-F1
#
_cell.length_a   1.000
_cell.length_b   1.000
_cell.length_c   1.000
_cell.angle_alpha   90.00
_cell.angle_beta   90.00
_cell.angle_gamma   90.00
#
_symmetry.space_group_name_H-M   'P 1'
#
loop_
_entity.id
_entity.type
_entity.pdbx_description
1 polymer ?
#
loop_
_entity_poly.entity_id
_entity_poly.type
_entity_poly.pdbx_seq_one_letter_code
_entity_poly.pdbx_strand_id
1 'polypeptide(L)'
;MGPSSTVRAVGAILHRFTNGVPSTSLIVSRDGLLKSSRKLSSASSVSSSTSILYQVNANNTQHQLRSISTFPPLCMGRRSSKIAGRKGAQDAKKAKIYSRIGKEVVSAVKKGGPNPISNTVLAAVLEKAKELDVPKEILERNIKRASEKGQEAYIEKVYEVYGYGGVSMVVEVLTDKITRSVAAVREVVKDYGGKMADPGSVMFKFRRVRVVNIKVTDADKDQLLAIALDAGAEDVVEPATYEDDTDEDRSERWMMRLWT
;
A
#
# COMPACT_ATOMS: atom_id res chain seq x y z
N MET A 1 2.93 56.91 35.78
CA MET A 1 1.97 56.65 34.69
C MET A 1 2.53 55.53 33.83
N GLY A 2 1.78 54.44 33.62
CA GLY A 2 2.18 53.30 32.75
C GLY A 2 2.26 53.67 31.26
N PRO A 3 2.51 52.74 30.32
CA PRO A 3 1.97 51.35 30.27
C PRO A 3 3.07 50.26 30.10
N SER A 4 2.95 49.06 30.69
CA SER A 4 2.21 47.86 30.24
C SER A 4 2.50 47.38 28.81
N SER A 5 3.33 46.33 28.67
CA SER A 5 3.38 45.48 27.47
C SER A 5 3.55 44.01 27.87
N THR A 6 2.47 43.27 27.70
CA THR A 6 2.29 41.83 27.93
C THR A 6 2.93 41.00 26.81
N VAL A 7 3.84 40.08 27.14
CA VAL A 7 4.36 39.08 26.18
C VAL A 7 3.66 37.74 26.48
N ARG A 8 2.75 37.31 25.59
CA ARG A 8 2.15 35.97 25.58
C ARG A 8 3.09 35.03 24.82
N ALA A 9 3.71 34.08 25.50
CA ALA A 9 4.39 32.95 24.87
C ALA A 9 3.38 31.82 24.62
N VAL A 10 3.09 31.54 23.35
CA VAL A 10 2.28 30.39 22.93
C VAL A 10 3.23 29.21 22.70
N GLY A 11 3.24 28.25 23.62
CA GLY A 11 4.00 27.01 23.48
C GLY A 11 3.28 26.04 22.54
N ALA A 12 3.87 25.79 21.37
CA ALA A 12 3.43 24.75 20.45
C ALA A 12 4.04 23.39 20.86
N ILE A 13 3.18 22.43 21.22
CA ILE A 13 3.59 21.04 21.48
C ILE A 13 3.58 20.28 20.14
N LEU A 14 4.76 19.97 19.63
CA LEU A 14 4.95 19.13 18.45
C LEU A 14 5.31 17.71 18.90
N HIS A 15 4.36 16.77 18.85
CA HIS A 15 4.65 15.35 19.06
C HIS A 15 5.31 14.76 17.82
N ARG A 16 6.62 14.52 17.89
CA ARG A 16 7.40 13.79 16.89
C ARG A 16 7.56 12.34 17.37
N PHE A 17 6.82 11.41 16.77
CA PHE A 17 7.01 9.98 17.01
C PHE A 17 8.26 9.50 16.27
N THR A 18 9.30 9.10 17.01
CA THR A 18 10.45 8.38 16.46
C THR A 18 10.44 6.94 16.98
N ASN A 19 10.28 5.98 16.07
CA ASN A 19 10.50 4.56 16.36
C ASN A 19 12.01 4.33 16.46
N GLY A 20 12.53 4.13 17.67
CA GLY A 20 13.95 3.93 17.93
C GLY A 20 14.19 2.74 18.86
N VAL A 21 14.81 1.71 18.32
CA VAL A 21 15.37 0.54 19.01
C VAL A 21 16.42 1.01 20.04
N PRO A 22 16.44 0.54 21.30
CA PRO A 22 17.46 0.94 22.24
C PRO A 22 18.74 0.12 22.05
N SER A 23 19.78 0.77 21.51
CA SER A 23 21.16 0.31 21.57
C SER A 23 21.72 0.56 22.98
N THR A 24 22.18 -0.50 23.64
CA THR A 24 22.82 -0.47 24.96
C THR A 24 24.23 0.10 24.87
N SER A 25 24.52 1.18 25.60
CA SER A 25 25.88 1.61 25.93
C SER A 25 26.01 1.80 27.44
N LEU A 26 26.80 0.94 28.08
CA LEU A 26 27.19 1.01 29.49
C LEU A 26 28.30 2.06 29.65
N ILE A 27 28.11 3.03 30.55
CA ILE A 27 29.17 3.91 31.04
C ILE A 27 29.53 3.44 32.45
N VAL A 28 30.79 3.02 32.63
CA VAL A 28 31.41 2.68 33.90
C VAL A 28 31.95 3.96 34.52
N SER A 29 31.55 4.25 35.75
CA SER A 29 32.24 5.19 36.63
C SER A 29 32.57 4.52 37.96
N ARG A 30 33.75 4.87 38.46
CA ARG A 30 34.56 4.20 39.47
C ARG A 30 34.51 5.01 40.77
N ASP A 31 34.38 4.30 41.89
CA ASP A 31 34.94 4.58 43.23
C ASP A 31 33.98 4.23 44.38
N GLY A 32 34.50 3.53 45.40
CA GLY A 32 33.82 3.38 46.70
C GLY A 32 33.88 1.97 47.30
N LEU A 33 34.95 1.72 48.05
CA LEU A 33 35.26 0.54 48.86
C LEU A 33 34.20 0.25 49.96
N LEU A 34 33.77 -1.02 50.13
CA LEU A 34 33.60 -1.71 51.44
C LEU A 34 33.17 -3.19 51.26
N LYS A 35 33.90 -4.07 51.97
CA LYS A 35 33.75 -5.53 52.07
C LYS A 35 32.34 -5.96 52.52
N SER A 36 31.82 -7.05 51.94
CA SER A 36 31.43 -8.26 52.72
C SER A 36 30.92 -9.38 51.80
N SER A 37 31.43 -10.57 52.05
CA SER A 37 31.09 -11.85 51.43
C SER A 37 29.64 -12.28 51.65
N ARG A 38 29.00 -12.90 50.65
CA ARG A 38 28.21 -14.14 50.81
C ARG A 38 27.74 -14.74 49.48
N LYS A 39 28.16 -16.01 49.30
CA LYS A 39 27.64 -17.14 48.51
C LYS A 39 26.52 -16.89 47.49
N LEU A 40 26.82 -17.21 46.23
CA LEU A 40 25.84 -17.49 45.18
C LEU A 40 25.11 -18.80 45.49
N SER A 41 23.77 -18.73 45.56
CA SER A 41 22.89 -19.89 45.35
C SER A 41 21.83 -19.52 44.33
N SER A 42 21.72 -20.38 43.33
CA SER A 42 20.73 -20.42 42.25
C SER A 42 19.29 -20.33 42.75
N ALA A 43 18.50 -19.40 42.20
CA ALA A 43 17.04 -19.52 42.14
C ALA A 43 16.46 -18.69 40.98
N SER A 44 15.72 -19.38 40.12
CA SER A 44 14.82 -18.83 39.11
C SER A 44 13.89 -17.78 39.69
N SER A 45 13.86 -16.57 39.12
CA SER A 45 12.92 -15.53 39.53
C SER A 45 12.09 -15.08 38.34
N VAL A 46 10.83 -15.49 38.40
CA VAL A 46 9.67 -14.99 37.66
C VAL A 46 9.68 -13.46 37.71
N SER A 47 9.53 -12.84 36.54
CA SER A 47 9.59 -11.39 36.33
C SER A 47 8.56 -10.66 37.22
N SER A 48 9.01 -10.21 38.38
CA SER A 48 8.22 -9.45 39.33
C SER A 48 8.31 -7.97 38.95
N SER A 49 7.16 -7.36 38.71
CA SER A 49 6.98 -5.94 38.41
C SER A 49 7.75 -5.04 39.38
N THR A 50 8.89 -4.51 38.96
CA THR A 50 9.60 -3.45 39.70
C THR A 50 8.93 -2.11 39.41
N SER A 51 8.06 -1.66 40.31
CA SER A 51 7.70 -0.26 40.40
C SER A 51 8.90 0.50 40.98
N ILE A 52 9.47 1.43 40.21
CA ILE A 52 10.49 2.36 40.72
C ILE A 52 9.72 3.42 41.53
N LEU A 53 9.66 3.23 42.85
CA LEU A 53 9.16 4.24 43.79
C LEU A 53 10.28 5.22 44.12
N TYR A 54 10.26 6.40 43.52
CA TYR A 54 11.04 7.53 44.03
C TYR A 54 10.34 8.09 45.27
N GLN A 55 10.94 7.90 46.44
CA GLN A 55 10.44 8.47 47.69
C GLN A 55 10.91 9.93 47.80
N VAL A 56 10.06 10.86 47.37
CA VAL A 56 10.28 12.30 47.61
C VAL A 56 9.75 12.61 49.02
N ASN A 57 10.64 12.93 49.94
CA ASN A 57 10.26 13.36 51.28
C ASN A 57 9.82 14.83 51.21
N ALA A 58 8.52 15.07 51.05
CA ALA A 58 7.93 16.40 51.05
C ALA A 58 7.23 16.64 52.39
N ASN A 59 7.78 17.57 53.17
CA ASN A 59 7.20 18.01 54.44
C ASN A 59 5.84 18.67 54.20
N ASN A 60 4.80 18.07 54.77
CA ASN A 60 3.58 18.67 55.27
C ASN A 60 2.82 19.66 54.36
N THR A 61 1.98 19.12 53.47
CA THR A 61 0.67 19.68 53.13
C THR A 61 -0.27 18.55 52.69
N GLN A 62 -1.43 18.42 53.33
CA GLN A 62 -2.47 17.46 52.96
C GLN A 62 -3.11 17.83 51.62
N HIS A 63 -2.46 17.49 50.52
CA HIS A 63 -3.13 17.40 49.22
C HIS A 63 -3.23 15.92 48.85
N GLN A 64 -4.47 15.43 48.66
CA GLN A 64 -4.70 14.09 48.11
C GLN A 64 -4.08 14.02 46.71
N LEU A 65 -2.89 13.44 46.63
CA LEU A 65 -2.25 13.13 45.37
C LEU A 65 -3.00 11.97 44.71
N ARG A 66 -3.62 12.21 43.55
CA ARG A 66 -4.18 11.15 42.73
C ARG A 66 -3.02 10.35 42.14
N SER A 67 -2.85 9.11 42.60
CA SER A 67 -1.92 8.15 42.01
C SER A 67 -2.38 7.82 40.59
N ILE A 68 -1.72 8.36 39.57
CA ILE A 68 -1.91 7.94 38.18
C ILE A 68 -1.08 6.66 37.98
N SER A 69 -1.73 5.50 38.03
CA SER A 69 -1.11 4.25 37.62
C SER A 69 -1.09 4.19 36.09
N THR A 70 0.09 4.31 35.49
CA THR A 70 0.27 3.99 34.07
C THR A 70 0.63 2.51 33.97
N PHE A 71 -0.32 1.67 33.58
CA PHE A 71 -0.01 0.29 33.19
C PHE A 71 0.86 0.32 31.92
N PRO A 72 1.88 -0.56 31.78
CA PRO A 72 2.59 -0.68 30.51
C PRO A 72 1.58 -1.00 29.41
N PRO A 73 1.73 -0.43 28.20
CA PRO A 73 0.79 -0.67 27.11
C PRO A 73 0.70 -2.19 26.88
N LEU A 74 -0.51 -2.72 26.88
CA LEU A 74 -0.77 -4.14 26.59
C LEU A 74 -0.16 -4.46 25.22
N CYS A 75 1.00 -5.10 25.23
CA CYS A 75 1.61 -5.58 24.00
C CYS A 75 0.77 -6.75 23.52
N MET A 76 -0.09 -6.48 22.54
CA MET A 76 -0.88 -7.50 21.87
C MET A 76 0.06 -8.63 21.42
N GLY A 77 -0.16 -9.85 21.93
CA GLY A 77 0.80 -10.96 21.78
C GLY A 77 1.03 -11.45 20.33
N ARG A 78 1.79 -12.56 20.19
CA ARG A 78 2.22 -13.13 18.90
C ARG A 78 1.10 -13.28 17.86
N ARG A 79 -0.12 -13.65 18.28
CA ARG A 79 -1.28 -13.80 17.39
C ARG A 79 -1.68 -12.48 16.75
N SER A 80 -1.73 -11.40 17.52
CA SER A 80 -2.07 -10.08 17.01
C SER A 80 -1.03 -9.57 16.01
N SER A 81 0.25 -9.75 16.32
CA SER A 81 1.35 -9.39 15.40
C SER A 81 1.20 -10.09 14.04
N LYS A 82 0.88 -11.40 14.03
CA LYS A 82 0.63 -12.14 12.77
C LYS A 82 -0.59 -11.63 12.01
N ILE A 83 -1.71 -11.37 12.71
CA ILE A 83 -2.94 -10.86 12.09
C ILE A 83 -2.71 -9.47 11.51
N ALA A 84 -2.04 -8.57 12.26
CA ALA A 84 -1.68 -7.24 11.83
C ALA A 84 -0.79 -7.27 10.58
N GLY A 85 0.20 -8.18 10.52
CA GLY A 85 1.04 -8.36 9.34
C GLY A 85 0.25 -8.81 8.11
N ARG A 86 -0.60 -9.85 8.25
CA ARG A 86 -1.43 -10.35 7.14
C ARG A 86 -2.41 -9.28 6.64
N LYS A 87 -3.09 -8.60 7.57
CA LYS A 87 -4.03 -7.54 7.25
C LYS A 87 -3.33 -6.34 6.60
N GLY A 88 -2.20 -5.90 7.16
CA GLY A 88 -1.42 -4.81 6.60
C GLY A 88 -0.94 -5.08 5.16
N ALA A 89 -0.50 -6.30 4.86
CA ALA A 89 -0.15 -6.68 3.49
C ALA A 89 -1.34 -6.66 2.52
N GLN A 90 -2.53 -7.09 2.97
CA GLN A 90 -3.76 -7.04 2.17
C GLN A 90 -4.24 -5.60 1.96
N ASP A 91 -4.23 -4.78 3.01
CA ASP A 91 -4.62 -3.38 2.96
C ASP A 91 -3.68 -2.59 2.03
N ALA A 92 -2.37 -2.88 2.07
CA ALA A 92 -1.40 -2.27 1.15
C ALA A 92 -1.66 -2.64 -0.32
N LYS A 93 -2.08 -3.89 -0.61
CA LYS A 93 -2.47 -4.30 -1.96
C LYS A 93 -3.72 -3.54 -2.42
N LYS A 94 -4.76 -3.46 -1.59
CA LYS A 94 -5.99 -2.71 -1.88
C LYS A 94 -5.72 -1.21 -2.08
N ALA A 95 -4.88 -0.61 -1.24
CA ALA A 95 -4.50 0.80 -1.35
C ALA A 95 -3.84 1.14 -2.70
N LYS A 96 -3.03 0.23 -3.25
CA LYS A 96 -2.43 0.39 -4.59
C LYS A 96 -3.51 0.39 -5.69
N ILE A 97 -4.47 -0.54 -5.61
CA ILE A 97 -5.60 -0.63 -6.55
C ILE A 97 -6.45 0.64 -6.49
N TYR A 98 -6.83 1.08 -5.29
CA TYR A 98 -7.64 2.27 -5.07
C TYR A 98 -6.94 3.54 -5.60
N SER A 99 -5.61 3.60 -5.44
CA SER A 99 -4.80 4.69 -5.98
C SER A 99 -4.75 4.69 -7.51
N ARG A 100 -4.68 3.51 -8.15
CA ARG A 100 -4.69 3.39 -9.62
C ARG A 100 -6.05 3.82 -10.18
N ILE A 101 -7.14 3.26 -9.68
CA ILE A 101 -8.51 3.61 -10.09
C ILE A 101 -8.78 5.10 -9.85
N GLY A 102 -8.36 5.65 -8.70
CA GLY A 102 -8.54 7.07 -8.41
C GLY A 102 -7.87 7.98 -9.44
N LYS A 103 -6.71 7.60 -9.99
CA LYS A 103 -6.05 8.38 -11.05
C LYS A 103 -6.73 8.18 -12.42
N GLU A 104 -7.21 6.98 -12.72
CA GLU A 104 -7.99 6.71 -13.93
C GLU A 104 -9.28 7.53 -13.97
N VAL A 105 -10.00 7.62 -12.84
CA VAL A 105 -11.19 8.47 -12.69
C VAL A 105 -10.85 9.94 -12.98
N VAL A 106 -9.77 10.46 -12.38
CA VAL A 106 -9.36 11.85 -12.62
C VAL A 106 -9.01 12.08 -14.09
N SER A 107 -8.29 11.15 -14.73
CA SER A 107 -7.97 11.22 -16.16
C SER A 107 -9.23 11.22 -17.03
N ALA A 108 -10.18 10.31 -16.76
CA ALA A 108 -11.45 10.23 -17.49
C ALA A 108 -12.30 11.49 -17.35
N VAL A 109 -12.40 12.05 -16.14
CA VAL A 109 -13.14 13.30 -15.87
C VAL A 109 -12.50 14.49 -16.57
N LYS A 110 -11.16 14.59 -16.58
CA LYS A 110 -10.46 15.67 -17.31
C LYS A 110 -10.68 15.57 -18.83
N LYS A 111 -10.83 14.36 -19.38
CA LYS A 111 -11.06 14.14 -20.82
C LYS A 111 -12.51 14.40 -21.26
N GLY A 112 -13.50 13.99 -20.46
CA GLY A 112 -14.92 13.96 -20.90
C GLY A 112 -15.93 14.56 -19.91
N GLY A 113 -15.47 15.23 -18.86
CA GLY A 113 -16.32 15.82 -17.83
C GLY A 113 -16.75 14.83 -16.73
N PRO A 114 -17.39 15.33 -15.65
CA PRO A 114 -17.67 14.57 -14.43
C PRO A 114 -18.93 13.69 -14.51
N ASN A 115 -19.74 13.83 -15.55
CA ASN A 115 -21.02 13.14 -15.68
C ASN A 115 -20.82 11.75 -16.31
N PRO A 116 -21.19 10.65 -15.64
CA PRO A 116 -21.00 9.30 -16.15
C PRO A 116 -21.93 8.95 -17.32
N ILE A 117 -23.07 9.63 -17.44
CA ILE A 117 -24.04 9.40 -18.54
C ILE A 117 -23.48 9.93 -19.87
N SER A 118 -22.81 11.09 -19.84
CA SER A 118 -22.23 11.69 -21.04
C SER A 118 -20.83 11.14 -21.38
N ASN A 119 -20.12 10.60 -20.39
CA ASN A 119 -18.74 10.14 -20.53
C ASN A 119 -18.66 8.61 -20.38
N THR A 120 -18.64 7.90 -21.52
CA THR A 120 -18.56 6.44 -21.57
C THR A 120 -17.27 5.89 -20.94
N VAL A 121 -16.16 6.64 -21.04
CA VAL A 121 -14.88 6.25 -20.43
C VAL A 121 -14.99 6.27 -18.90
N LEU A 122 -15.63 7.30 -18.34
CA LEU A 122 -15.87 7.38 -16.91
C LEU A 122 -16.82 6.26 -16.44
N ALA A 123 -17.88 5.96 -17.19
CA ALA A 123 -18.79 4.86 -16.89
C ALA A 123 -18.05 3.52 -16.79
N ALA A 124 -17.21 3.19 -17.78
CA ALA A 124 -16.41 1.97 -17.78
C ALA A 124 -15.42 1.90 -16.60
N VAL A 125 -14.81 3.02 -16.21
CA VAL A 125 -13.92 3.06 -15.03
C VAL A 125 -14.71 2.87 -13.73
N LEU A 126 -15.93 3.41 -13.63
CA LEU A 126 -16.79 3.22 -12.46
C LEU A 126 -17.29 1.77 -12.33
N GLU A 127 -17.52 1.08 -13.45
CA GLU A 127 -17.84 -0.35 -13.46
C GLU A 127 -16.65 -1.17 -12.95
N LYS A 128 -15.46 -0.94 -13.49
CA LYS A 128 -14.21 -1.57 -13.00
C LYS A 128 -13.98 -1.30 -11.50
N ALA A 129 -14.31 -0.10 -11.03
CA ALA A 129 -14.18 0.25 -9.62
C ALA A 129 -15.13 -0.56 -8.73
N LYS A 130 -16.34 -0.88 -9.22
CA LYS A 130 -17.30 -1.74 -8.50
C LYS A 130 -16.80 -3.18 -8.45
N GLU A 131 -16.27 -3.71 -9.55
CA GLU A 131 -15.69 -5.06 -9.62
C GLU A 131 -14.50 -5.25 -8.65
N LEU A 132 -13.77 -4.18 -8.35
CA LEU A 132 -12.60 -4.19 -7.46
C LEU A 132 -12.90 -3.76 -6.01
N ASP A 133 -14.18 -3.71 -5.62
CA ASP A 133 -14.64 -3.29 -4.29
C ASP A 133 -14.04 -1.95 -3.84
N VAL A 134 -13.98 -0.96 -4.75
CA VAL A 134 -13.52 0.39 -4.41
C VAL A 134 -14.66 1.15 -3.70
N PRO A 135 -14.43 1.71 -2.49
CA PRO A 135 -15.44 2.50 -1.80
C PRO A 135 -15.89 3.72 -2.61
N LYS A 136 -17.20 3.97 -2.65
CA LYS A 136 -17.82 5.09 -3.39
C LYS A 136 -17.27 6.46 -2.99
N GLU A 137 -16.96 6.66 -1.71
CA GLU A 137 -16.36 7.89 -1.18
C GLU A 137 -15.03 8.24 -1.90
N ILE A 138 -14.20 7.24 -2.20
CA ILE A 138 -12.94 7.46 -2.93
C ILE A 138 -13.23 7.94 -4.35
N LEU A 139 -14.24 7.38 -5.01
CA LEU A 139 -14.63 7.77 -6.37
C LEU A 139 -15.16 9.20 -6.39
N GLU A 140 -16.12 9.52 -5.52
CA GLU A 140 -16.71 10.86 -5.41
C GLU A 140 -15.66 11.92 -5.10
N ARG A 141 -14.73 11.63 -4.17
CA ARG A 141 -13.60 12.52 -3.86
C ARG A 141 -12.74 12.81 -5.08
N ASN A 142 -12.44 11.77 -5.88
CA ASN A 142 -11.62 11.93 -7.07
C ASN A 142 -12.35 12.67 -8.20
N ILE A 143 -13.66 12.46 -8.37
CA ILE A 143 -14.49 13.19 -9.34
C ILE A 143 -14.53 14.68 -8.97
N LYS A 144 -14.83 15.00 -7.70
CA LYS A 144 -14.84 16.40 -7.21
C LYS A 144 -13.50 17.08 -7.43
N ARG A 145 -12.40 16.42 -7.03
CA ARG A 145 -11.03 16.92 -7.23
C ARG A 145 -10.69 17.13 -8.71
N ALA A 146 -11.16 16.28 -9.60
CA ALA A 146 -10.90 16.43 -11.04
C ALA A 146 -11.69 17.60 -11.66
N SER A 147 -12.89 17.90 -11.15
CA SER A 147 -13.70 19.04 -11.58
C SER A 147 -13.13 20.39 -11.15
N GLU A 148 -12.33 20.43 -10.08
CA GLU A 148 -11.65 21.64 -9.63
C GLU A 148 -10.55 22.07 -10.62
N LYS A 149 -10.43 23.38 -10.87
CA LYS A 149 -9.55 23.97 -11.89
C LYS A 149 -8.05 23.97 -11.53
N GLY A 150 -7.66 23.48 -10.35
CA GLY A 150 -6.27 23.54 -9.87
C GLY A 150 -5.39 22.33 -10.18
N GLN A 151 -5.96 21.22 -10.66
CA GLN A 151 -5.21 19.98 -10.85
C GLN A 151 -4.77 19.80 -12.32
N GLU A 152 -3.46 19.70 -12.54
CA GLU A 152 -2.86 19.32 -13.82
C GLU A 152 -3.38 17.96 -14.30
N ALA A 153 -3.53 17.81 -15.61
CA ALA A 153 -3.95 16.55 -16.21
C ALA A 153 -2.84 15.50 -16.05
N TYR A 154 -3.24 14.26 -15.75
CA TYR A 154 -2.31 13.16 -15.78
C TYR A 154 -1.93 12.83 -17.23
N ILE A 155 -0.64 12.57 -17.43
CA ILE A 155 0.00 12.19 -18.68
C ILE A 155 0.18 10.68 -18.67
N GLU A 156 -0.29 10.04 -19.74
CA GLU A 156 -0.02 8.63 -20.02
C GLU A 156 1.33 8.52 -20.75
N LYS A 157 2.25 7.75 -20.19
CA LYS A 157 3.57 7.50 -20.78
C LYS A 157 3.90 6.01 -20.71
N VAL A 158 4.45 5.50 -21.79
CA VAL A 158 4.93 4.12 -21.89
C VAL A 158 6.46 4.13 -21.83
N TYR A 159 7.02 3.25 -21.00
CA TYR A 159 8.45 2.98 -20.93
C TYR A 159 8.73 1.55 -21.37
N GLU A 160 9.82 1.37 -22.09
CA GLU A 160 10.27 0.07 -22.57
C GLU A 160 11.49 -0.35 -21.77
N VAL A 161 11.52 -1.61 -21.35
CA VAL A 161 12.50 -2.13 -20.41
C VAL A 161 12.91 -3.53 -20.83
N TYR A 162 14.20 -3.83 -20.72
CA TYR A 162 14.71 -5.19 -20.72
C TYR A 162 14.97 -5.62 -19.27
N GLY A 163 14.34 -6.72 -18.86
CA GLY A 163 14.61 -7.39 -17.59
C GLY A 163 15.84 -8.30 -17.67
N TYR A 164 16.12 -8.98 -16.57
CA TYR A 164 17.15 -10.02 -16.51
C TYR A 164 16.94 -11.08 -17.60
N GLY A 165 18.02 -11.53 -18.23
CA GLY A 165 17.94 -12.50 -19.33
C GLY A 165 17.33 -11.97 -20.63
N GLY A 166 17.18 -10.65 -20.80
CA GLY A 166 16.65 -10.05 -22.03
C GLY A 166 15.13 -10.09 -22.18
N VAL A 167 14.40 -10.40 -21.09
CA VAL A 167 12.93 -10.39 -21.08
C VAL A 167 12.44 -8.99 -21.42
N SER A 168 11.56 -8.89 -22.42
CA SER A 168 11.06 -7.61 -22.89
C SER A 168 9.83 -7.20 -22.09
N MET A 169 9.80 -5.98 -21.54
CA MET A 169 8.75 -5.47 -20.68
C MET A 169 8.28 -4.09 -21.16
N VAL A 170 6.98 -3.86 -21.07
CA VAL A 170 6.34 -2.57 -21.35
C VAL A 170 5.69 -2.07 -20.07
N VAL A 171 6.07 -0.87 -19.64
CA VAL A 171 5.59 -0.25 -18.39
C VAL A 171 4.74 0.96 -18.74
N GLU A 172 3.43 0.82 -18.58
CA GLU A 172 2.48 1.92 -18.74
C GLU A 172 2.36 2.71 -17.43
N VAL A 173 2.56 4.02 -17.51
CA VAL A 173 2.57 4.93 -16.36
C VAL A 173 1.61 6.07 -16.60
N LEU A 174 0.85 6.38 -15.56
CA LEU A 174 0.00 7.56 -15.51
C LEU A 174 0.54 8.49 -14.40
N THR A 175 1.08 9.63 -14.83
CA THR A 175 1.86 10.56 -14.00
C THR A 175 1.49 12.01 -14.27
N ASP A 176 1.60 12.86 -13.27
CA ASP A 176 1.58 14.32 -13.38
C ASP A 176 2.89 14.84 -14.01
N LYS A 177 4.03 14.26 -13.61
CA LYS A 177 5.36 14.68 -14.08
C LYS A 177 6.17 13.52 -14.66
N ILE A 178 6.61 13.69 -15.91
CA ILE A 178 7.40 12.69 -16.64
C ILE A 178 8.75 12.45 -15.97
N THR A 179 9.49 13.51 -15.60
CA THR A 179 10.84 13.39 -15.02
C THR A 179 10.87 12.54 -13.75
N ARG A 180 9.87 12.69 -12.87
CA ARG A 180 9.73 11.86 -11.65
C ARG A 180 9.48 10.39 -11.99
N SER A 181 8.61 10.13 -12.95
CA SER A 181 8.30 8.76 -13.36
C SER A 181 9.47 8.05 -14.05
N VAL A 182 10.23 8.75 -14.90
CA VAL A 182 11.42 8.19 -15.54
C VAL A 182 12.46 7.80 -14.50
N ALA A 183 12.71 8.69 -13.53
CA ALA A 183 13.68 8.42 -12.46
C ALA A 183 13.26 7.21 -11.62
N ALA A 184 12.00 7.15 -11.17
CA ALA A 184 11.49 6.04 -10.38
C ALA A 184 11.52 4.70 -11.13
N VAL A 185 11.12 4.68 -12.42
CA VAL A 185 11.18 3.45 -13.23
C VAL A 185 12.62 3.02 -13.44
N ARG A 186 13.52 3.96 -13.77
CA ARG A 186 14.95 3.67 -13.98
C ARG A 186 15.63 3.12 -12.73
N GLU A 187 15.32 3.66 -11.55
CA GLU A 187 15.82 3.19 -10.27
C GLU A 187 15.43 1.74 -10.03
N VAL A 188 14.12 1.44 -10.11
CA VAL A 188 13.61 0.06 -9.96
C VAL A 188 14.26 -0.89 -10.97
N VAL A 189 14.32 -0.50 -12.24
CA VAL A 189 14.91 -1.34 -13.29
C VAL A 189 16.39 -1.64 -13.00
N LYS A 190 17.15 -0.65 -12.52
CA LYS A 190 18.56 -0.79 -12.18
C LYS A 190 18.76 -1.70 -10.97
N ASP A 191 17.93 -1.58 -9.94
CA ASP A 191 18.01 -2.40 -8.71
C ASP A 191 17.80 -3.89 -8.99
N TYR A 192 16.99 -4.22 -10.00
CA TYR A 192 16.72 -5.60 -10.44
C TYR A 192 17.57 -6.05 -11.64
N GLY A 193 18.65 -5.31 -11.97
CA GLY A 193 19.59 -5.71 -13.02
C GLY A 193 19.05 -5.65 -14.46
N GLY A 194 17.97 -4.88 -14.68
CA GLY A 194 17.44 -4.59 -16.01
C GLY A 194 18.06 -3.35 -16.64
N LYS A 195 17.61 -3.03 -17.86
CA LYS A 195 18.04 -1.86 -18.64
C LYS A 195 16.82 -1.15 -19.25
N MET A 196 16.83 0.19 -19.19
CA MET A 196 15.87 1.01 -19.95
C MET A 196 16.13 0.87 -21.45
N ALA A 197 15.09 0.65 -22.23
CA ALA A 197 15.16 0.56 -23.68
C ALA A 197 14.72 1.88 -24.34
N ASP A 198 15.20 2.12 -25.55
CA ASP A 198 14.75 3.26 -26.36
C ASP A 198 13.34 3.00 -26.91
N PRO A 199 12.52 4.05 -27.13
CA PRO A 199 11.18 3.89 -27.66
C PRO A 199 11.17 3.10 -28.98
N GLY A 200 10.35 2.06 -29.06
CA GLY A 200 10.22 1.15 -30.21
C GLY A 200 11.09 -0.11 -30.16
N SER A 201 11.98 -0.27 -29.17
CA SER A 201 12.88 -1.44 -29.07
C SER A 201 12.19 -2.73 -28.59
N VAL A 202 11.08 -2.58 -27.90
CA VAL A 202 10.31 -3.67 -27.29
C VAL A 202 8.89 -3.67 -27.83
N MET A 203 8.32 -2.49 -28.09
CA MET A 203 6.91 -2.34 -28.42
C MET A 203 6.48 -3.15 -29.66
N PHE A 204 7.38 -3.39 -30.62
CA PHE A 204 7.11 -4.22 -31.81
C PHE A 204 6.78 -5.69 -31.50
N LYS A 205 7.18 -6.19 -30.32
CA LYS A 205 6.87 -7.56 -29.86
C LYS A 205 5.49 -7.67 -29.22
N PHE A 206 4.84 -6.54 -28.92
CA PHE A 206 3.58 -6.49 -28.19
C PHE A 206 2.46 -5.97 -29.09
N ARG A 207 1.28 -6.57 -28.95
CA ARG A 207 0.05 -6.09 -29.58
C ARG A 207 -1.00 -5.83 -28.50
N ARG A 208 -1.65 -4.67 -28.56
CA ARG A 208 -2.79 -4.35 -27.67
C ARG A 208 -4.01 -5.11 -28.16
N VAL A 209 -4.57 -5.95 -27.28
CA VAL A 209 -5.77 -6.76 -27.54
C VAL A 209 -6.72 -6.63 -26.35
N ARG A 210 -8.03 -6.84 -26.57
CA ARG A 210 -9.00 -6.97 -25.48
C ARG A 210 -9.14 -8.44 -25.13
N VAL A 211 -9.12 -8.76 -23.84
CA VAL A 211 -9.31 -10.11 -23.33
C VAL A 211 -10.58 -10.14 -22.51
N VAL A 212 -11.46 -11.08 -22.82
CA VAL A 212 -12.67 -11.37 -22.05
C VAL A 212 -12.49 -12.73 -21.40
N ASN A 213 -12.62 -12.76 -20.07
CA ASN A 213 -12.52 -13.97 -19.29
C ASN A 213 -13.93 -14.50 -18.99
N ILE A 214 -14.22 -15.70 -19.47
CA ILE A 214 -15.51 -16.36 -19.26
C ILE A 214 -15.27 -17.51 -18.28
N LYS A 215 -16.08 -17.57 -17.21
CA LYS A 215 -16.13 -18.74 -16.33
C LYS A 215 -17.04 -19.77 -16.99
N VAL A 216 -16.50 -20.94 -17.27
CA VAL A 216 -17.27 -22.03 -17.86
C VAL A 216 -17.56 -23.02 -16.76
N THR A 217 -18.82 -23.10 -16.32
CA THR A 217 -19.28 -24.14 -15.40
C THR A 217 -20.03 -25.23 -16.13
N ASP A 218 -20.91 -24.87 -17.08
CA ASP A 218 -21.85 -25.81 -17.72
C ASP A 218 -22.08 -25.54 -19.23
N ALA A 219 -21.17 -24.81 -19.90
CA ALA A 219 -21.33 -24.46 -21.32
C ALA A 219 -20.50 -25.39 -22.23
N ASP A 220 -21.11 -25.88 -23.31
CA ASP A 220 -20.43 -26.68 -24.33
C ASP A 220 -19.34 -25.85 -25.01
N LYS A 221 -18.12 -26.41 -25.05
CA LYS A 221 -16.93 -25.77 -25.64
C LYS A 221 -17.17 -25.31 -27.07
N ASP A 222 -17.80 -26.16 -27.88
CA ASP A 222 -18.07 -25.88 -29.29
C ASP A 222 -19.06 -24.72 -29.47
N GLN A 223 -20.04 -24.59 -28.56
CA GLN A 223 -20.99 -23.48 -28.58
C GLN A 223 -20.29 -22.17 -28.21
N LEU A 224 -19.42 -22.18 -27.20
CA LEU A 224 -18.64 -21.00 -26.81
C LEU A 224 -17.70 -20.55 -27.93
N LEU A 225 -17.03 -21.49 -28.59
CA LEU A 225 -16.15 -21.18 -29.72
C LEU A 225 -16.94 -20.58 -30.89
N ALA A 226 -18.10 -21.14 -31.23
CA ALA A 226 -18.97 -20.59 -32.27
C ALA A 226 -19.41 -19.16 -31.94
N ILE A 227 -19.90 -18.92 -30.71
CA ILE A 227 -20.29 -17.58 -30.24
C ILE A 227 -19.11 -16.61 -30.27
N ALA A 228 -17.90 -17.06 -29.89
CA ALA A 228 -16.71 -16.22 -29.91
C ALA A 228 -16.35 -15.77 -31.32
N LEU A 229 -16.36 -16.68 -32.27
CA LEU A 229 -16.07 -16.40 -33.68
C LEU A 229 -17.13 -15.46 -34.28
N ASP A 230 -18.40 -15.71 -33.98
CA ASP A 230 -19.51 -14.83 -34.39
C ASP A 230 -19.39 -13.42 -33.79
N ALA A 231 -18.87 -13.32 -32.56
CA ALA A 231 -18.59 -12.05 -31.88
C ALA A 231 -17.28 -11.37 -32.35
N GLY A 232 -16.51 -11.98 -33.26
CA GLY A 232 -15.25 -11.43 -33.78
C GLY A 232 -14.03 -11.67 -32.89
N ALA A 233 -14.01 -12.77 -32.13
CA ALA A 233 -12.81 -13.21 -31.43
C ALA A 233 -11.72 -13.66 -32.43
N GLU A 234 -10.49 -13.20 -32.22
CA GLU A 234 -9.33 -13.61 -33.04
C GLU A 234 -8.68 -14.89 -32.53
N ASP A 235 -8.80 -15.14 -31.23
CA ASP A 235 -8.14 -16.27 -30.58
C ASP A 235 -8.92 -16.68 -29.33
N VAL A 236 -9.05 -17.99 -29.12
CA VAL A 236 -9.72 -18.59 -27.96
C VAL A 236 -8.72 -19.52 -27.31
N VAL A 237 -8.30 -19.17 -26.09
CA VAL A 237 -7.25 -19.89 -25.37
C VAL A 237 -7.85 -20.60 -24.17
N GLU A 238 -7.69 -21.93 -24.15
CA GLU A 238 -7.94 -22.78 -23.00
C GLU A 238 -6.86 -22.56 -21.93
N PRO A 239 -7.22 -22.38 -20.64
CA PRO A 239 -6.23 -22.39 -19.59
C PRO A 239 -5.54 -23.75 -19.55
N ALA A 240 -4.21 -23.77 -19.48
CA ALA A 240 -3.46 -25.01 -19.33
C ALA A 240 -3.83 -25.68 -18.00
N THR A 241 -4.25 -26.94 -18.07
CA THR A 241 -4.53 -27.78 -16.89
C THR A 241 -3.22 -28.43 -16.44
N TYR A 242 -2.83 -28.22 -15.19
CA TYR A 242 -1.68 -28.89 -14.58
C TYR A 242 -2.18 -30.04 -13.69
N GLU A 243 -1.41 -31.13 -13.58
CA GLU A 243 -1.82 -32.30 -12.79
C GLU A 243 -1.96 -32.02 -11.28
N ASP A 244 -1.41 -30.90 -10.79
CA ASP A 244 -1.50 -30.43 -9.40
C ASP A 244 -2.69 -29.47 -9.16
N ASP A 245 -3.51 -29.19 -10.19
CA ASP A 245 -4.69 -28.34 -10.04
C ASP A 245 -5.78 -29.10 -9.26
N THR A 246 -6.13 -28.59 -8.07
CA THR A 246 -7.21 -29.16 -7.26
C THR A 246 -8.56 -29.01 -7.96
N ASP A 247 -9.56 -29.85 -7.65
CA ASP A 247 -10.90 -29.73 -8.27
C ASP A 247 -11.54 -28.34 -8.04
N GLU A 248 -11.09 -27.57 -7.04
CA GLU A 248 -11.48 -26.18 -6.78
C GLU A 248 -10.80 -25.18 -7.75
N ASP A 249 -9.54 -25.43 -8.13
CA ASP A 249 -8.77 -24.66 -9.12
C ASP A 249 -9.21 -24.98 -10.56
N ARG A 250 -9.82 -26.16 -10.76
CA ARG A 250 -10.42 -26.62 -12.02
C ARG A 250 -11.67 -25.84 -12.45
N SER A 251 -12.09 -24.81 -11.72
CA SER A 251 -13.13 -23.87 -12.16
C SER A 251 -12.62 -23.01 -13.33
N GLU A 252 -12.75 -23.59 -14.52
CA GLU A 252 -12.13 -23.21 -15.79
C GLU A 252 -12.39 -21.76 -16.21
N ARG A 253 -11.30 -20.99 -16.27
CA ARG A 253 -11.31 -19.61 -16.76
C ARG A 253 -10.83 -19.60 -18.22
N TRP A 254 -11.77 -19.57 -19.15
CA TRP A 254 -11.48 -19.42 -20.56
C TRP A 254 -11.10 -17.97 -20.87
N MET A 255 -10.10 -17.76 -21.72
CA MET A 255 -9.71 -16.43 -22.19
C MET A 255 -10.01 -16.31 -23.69
N MET A 256 -10.95 -15.44 -24.03
CA MET A 256 -11.19 -15.04 -25.41
C MET A 256 -10.48 -13.72 -25.68
N ARG A 257 -9.76 -13.66 -26.80
CA ARG A 257 -9.21 -12.40 -27.33
C ARG A 257 -10.16 -11.88 -28.40
N LEU A 258 -10.68 -10.68 -28.20
CA LEU A 258 -11.54 -9.99 -29.17
C LEU A 258 -10.76 -8.90 -29.92
N TRP A 259 -11.09 -8.73 -31.21
CA TRP A 259 -10.61 -7.58 -32.00
C TRP A 259 -11.27 -6.26 -31.55
N THR A 260 -10.63 -5.15 -31.97
CA THR A 260 -11.17 -3.78 -31.87
C THR A 260 -12.22 -3.49 -32.91
#